data_AF-A0A2S9Q4D1-F1
#
_entry.id   AF-A0A2S9Q4D1-F1
#
_cell.length_a   1.000
_cell.length_b   1.000
_cell.length_c   1.000
_cell.angle_alpha   90.00
_cell.angle_beta   90.00
_cell.angle_gamma   90.00
#
_symmetry.space_group_name_H-M   'P 1'
#
loop_
_entity.id
_entity.type
_entity.pdbx_description
1 polymer ?
#
loop_
_entity_poly.entity_id
_entity_poly.type
_entity_poly.pdbx_seq_one_letter_code
_entity_poly.pdbx_strand_id
1 'polypeptide(L)'
;MLDYPIIDSHVHLLDPARLGYAWTQGITGLRSKAEPADVFAAAKPVEVERFVFVEVDVDAGQHLAEAAWVSELAAAEPRLGGMVANLPLEKGVAVEADLEQLRQHKPLRGIRRLIQGQSDPDFCLRPDFLAGLKLLARHDLSFDICILHHQLPNAIRMVQQCPDVRFVLDHIGKPAIKVGEMDPWRADLKRLAALPNVHCKISGVCTEADHRTWTRQEITPYVEHALESFGFERVMFGSDWHVLELAGTYPDWVHVVDEIVHDCSPSERRKLFRDNAAAFYRLR
;
A
#
# COMPACT_ATOMS: atom_id res chain seq x y z
N MET A 1 -11.61 16.69 12.22
CA MET A 1 -10.96 15.58 12.94
C MET A 1 -12.00 14.50 13.13
N LEU A 2 -11.66 13.29 12.74
CA LEU A 2 -12.53 12.12 12.82
C LEU A 2 -12.87 11.84 14.29
N ASP A 3 -14.11 11.49 14.55
CA ASP A 3 -14.67 11.18 15.87
C ASP A 3 -14.62 9.68 16.20
N TYR A 4 -13.89 8.89 15.39
CA TYR A 4 -13.69 7.46 15.57
C TYR A 4 -12.25 7.07 15.21
N PRO A 5 -11.74 5.95 15.78
CA PRO A 5 -10.44 5.39 15.41
C PRO A 5 -10.40 4.93 13.95
N ILE A 6 -9.26 5.15 13.30
CA ILE A 6 -9.01 4.75 11.91
C ILE A 6 -8.18 3.46 11.81
N ILE A 7 -8.23 2.84 10.63
CA ILE A 7 -7.27 1.81 10.23
C ILE A 7 -6.38 2.35 9.14
N ASP A 8 -5.08 2.31 9.40
CA ASP A 8 -4.07 2.66 8.41
C ASP A 8 -3.65 1.44 7.59
N SER A 9 -4.05 1.38 6.33
CA SER A 9 -3.78 0.23 5.47
C SER A 9 -2.37 0.20 4.87
N HIS A 10 -1.52 1.19 5.14
CA HIS A 10 -0.20 1.29 4.49
C HIS A 10 0.83 1.98 5.38
N VAL A 11 1.61 1.17 6.10
CA VAL A 11 2.70 1.64 6.96
C VAL A 11 3.97 0.82 6.70
N HIS A 12 5.11 1.50 6.71
CA HIS A 12 6.45 0.94 6.59
C HIS A 12 7.18 1.03 7.93
N LEU A 13 7.67 -0.11 8.39
CA LEU A 13 8.55 -0.24 9.56
C LEU A 13 9.91 -0.74 9.07
N LEU A 14 11.00 -0.25 9.63
CA LEU A 14 12.33 -0.75 9.29
C LEU A 14 13.29 -0.69 10.47
N ASP A 15 14.28 -1.58 10.47
CA ASP A 15 15.39 -1.60 11.43
C ASP A 15 16.71 -1.85 10.68
N PRO A 16 17.45 -0.80 10.31
CA PRO A 16 18.70 -0.91 9.55
C PRO A 16 19.83 -1.59 10.33
N ALA A 17 19.66 -1.81 11.64
CA ALA A 17 20.61 -2.60 12.43
C ALA A 17 20.38 -4.11 12.29
N ARG A 18 19.19 -4.53 11.81
CA ARG A 18 18.82 -5.94 11.63
C ARG A 18 18.83 -6.39 10.16
N LEU A 19 18.33 -5.53 9.27
CA LEU A 19 18.08 -5.85 7.86
C LEU A 19 18.65 -4.76 6.95
N GLY A 20 18.87 -5.11 5.69
CA GLY A 20 19.35 -4.21 4.66
C GLY A 20 18.20 -3.51 3.95
N TYR A 21 18.34 -2.19 3.78
CA TYR A 21 17.37 -1.34 3.07
C TYR A 21 18.14 -0.41 2.13
N ALA A 22 18.81 -0.99 1.12
CA ALA A 22 19.72 -0.25 0.25
C ALA A 22 19.06 0.96 -0.44
N TRP A 23 17.76 0.90 -0.73
CA TRP A 23 17.02 2.00 -1.37
C TRP A 23 16.93 3.27 -0.52
N THR A 24 17.04 3.15 0.81
CA THR A 24 17.04 4.31 1.73
C THR A 24 18.36 5.09 1.73
N GLN A 25 19.40 4.56 1.07
CA GLN A 25 20.70 5.20 1.03
C GLN A 25 20.62 6.57 0.34
N GLY A 26 21.09 7.61 1.04
CA GLY A 26 21.08 8.98 0.54
C GLY A 26 19.76 9.73 0.73
N ILE A 27 18.73 9.08 1.30
CA ILE A 27 17.45 9.71 1.62
C ILE A 27 17.42 10.07 3.11
N THR A 28 17.58 11.36 3.41
CA THR A 28 17.49 11.88 4.77
C THR A 28 16.10 11.62 5.35
N GLY A 29 16.04 11.10 6.58
CA GLY A 29 14.78 10.80 7.28
C GLY A 29 14.32 9.35 7.20
N LEU A 30 14.67 8.61 6.13
CA LEU A 30 14.22 7.22 5.94
C LEU A 30 15.22 6.15 6.40
N ARG A 31 16.35 6.55 6.99
CA ARG A 31 17.42 5.64 7.46
C ARG A 31 17.34 5.36 8.97
N SER A 32 16.36 5.91 9.66
CA SER A 32 16.21 5.69 11.09
C SER A 32 15.32 4.49 11.35
N LYS A 33 15.58 3.77 12.44
CA LYS A 33 14.67 2.74 12.91
C LYS A 33 13.26 3.32 13.06
N ALA A 34 12.28 2.61 12.54
CA ALA A 34 10.87 2.97 12.56
C ALA A 34 10.07 1.79 13.12
N GLU A 35 9.48 1.96 14.30
CA GLU A 35 8.76 0.93 15.05
C GLU A 35 7.28 1.31 15.27
N PRO A 36 6.44 0.35 15.70
CA PRO A 36 5.02 0.64 15.93
C PRO A 36 4.77 1.83 16.88
N ALA A 37 5.60 2.01 17.90
CA ALA A 37 5.48 3.14 18.83
C ALA A 37 5.64 4.50 18.13
N ASP A 38 6.50 4.58 17.12
CA ASP A 38 6.76 5.79 16.35
C ASP A 38 5.56 6.13 15.46
N VAL A 39 4.90 5.13 14.87
CA VAL A 39 3.64 5.32 14.12
C VAL A 39 2.60 6.01 15.00
N PHE A 40 2.38 5.52 16.23
CA PHE A 40 1.41 6.11 17.15
C PHE A 40 1.83 7.48 17.67
N ALA A 41 3.13 7.73 17.78
CA ALA A 41 3.64 9.05 18.15
C ALA A 41 3.37 10.05 17.02
N ALA A 42 3.69 9.69 15.78
CA ALA A 42 3.47 10.50 14.58
C ALA A 42 1.98 10.76 14.32
N ALA A 43 1.12 9.77 14.55
CA ALA A 43 -0.31 9.88 14.28
C ALA A 43 -1.06 10.84 15.21
N LYS A 44 -0.53 11.18 16.40
CA LYS A 44 -1.24 12.04 17.35
C LYS A 44 -1.60 13.40 16.75
N PRO A 45 -2.84 13.89 16.93
CA PRO A 45 -3.89 13.38 17.83
C PRO A 45 -4.84 12.34 17.21
N VAL A 46 -4.59 11.85 15.99
CA VAL A 46 -5.44 10.84 15.33
C VAL A 46 -5.34 9.50 16.06
N GLU A 47 -6.50 8.92 16.39
CA GLU A 47 -6.56 7.59 16.98
C GLU A 47 -6.46 6.51 15.91
N VAL A 48 -5.38 5.72 15.95
CA VAL A 48 -5.18 4.56 15.07
C VAL A 48 -5.51 3.30 15.85
N GLU A 49 -6.63 2.63 15.54
CA GLU A 49 -6.99 1.37 16.20
C GLU A 49 -6.15 0.21 15.68
N ARG A 50 -5.82 0.20 14.38
CA ARG A 50 -4.96 -0.81 13.75
C ARG A 50 -4.20 -0.23 12.57
N PHE A 51 -3.09 -0.85 12.21
CA PHE A 51 -2.41 -0.58 10.96
C PHE A 51 -1.91 -1.86 10.28
N VAL A 52 -1.64 -1.76 8.98
CA VAL A 52 -1.10 -2.83 8.14
C VAL A 52 0.33 -2.47 7.76
N PHE A 53 1.27 -3.33 8.17
CA PHE A 53 2.63 -3.26 7.67
C PHE A 53 2.67 -3.68 6.20
N VAL A 54 3.43 -2.96 5.39
CA VAL A 54 3.73 -3.31 4.00
C VAL A 54 5.25 -3.37 3.82
N GLU A 55 5.75 -4.44 3.20
CA GLU A 55 7.18 -4.68 2.95
C GLU A 55 7.92 -3.47 2.38
N VAL A 56 9.17 -3.29 2.77
CA VAL A 56 9.88 -2.02 2.57
C VAL A 56 11.08 -2.20 1.61
N ASP A 57 10.94 -3.02 0.57
CA ASP A 57 12.01 -3.35 -0.39
C ASP A 57 13.32 -3.75 0.30
N VAL A 58 13.19 -4.65 1.28
CA VAL A 58 14.33 -5.23 1.99
C VAL A 58 15.31 -5.87 0.99
N ASP A 59 16.60 -5.81 1.28
CA ASP A 59 17.66 -6.33 0.42
C ASP A 59 17.38 -7.78 -0.01
N ALA A 60 17.76 -8.11 -1.25
CA ALA A 60 17.44 -9.39 -1.87
C ALA A 60 17.86 -10.59 -1.01
N GLY A 61 16.92 -11.51 -0.77
CA GLY A 61 17.13 -12.70 0.05
C GLY A 61 16.77 -12.52 1.53
N GLN A 62 16.33 -11.33 1.96
CA GLN A 62 15.96 -11.06 3.36
C GLN A 62 14.44 -11.00 3.59
N HIS A 63 13.61 -11.28 2.59
CA HIS A 63 12.13 -11.18 2.66
C HIS A 63 11.50 -12.04 3.77
N LEU A 64 12.00 -13.26 3.99
CA LEU A 64 11.54 -14.11 5.10
C LEU A 64 11.96 -13.56 6.47
N ALA A 65 13.14 -12.94 6.56
CA ALA A 65 13.64 -12.35 7.80
C ALA A 65 12.86 -11.07 8.16
N GLU A 66 12.49 -10.25 7.17
CA GLU A 66 11.60 -9.10 7.35
C GLU A 66 10.23 -9.55 7.88
N ALA A 67 9.61 -10.57 7.26
CA ALA A 67 8.34 -11.10 7.72
C ALA A 67 8.39 -11.67 9.14
N ALA A 68 9.49 -12.37 9.49
CA ALA A 68 9.70 -12.88 10.84
C ALA A 68 9.82 -11.75 11.86
N TRP A 69 10.60 -10.71 11.55
CA TRP A 69 10.75 -9.53 12.39
C TRP A 69 9.43 -8.78 12.59
N VAL A 70 8.67 -8.55 11.53
CA VAL A 70 7.33 -7.94 11.63
C VAL A 70 6.37 -8.80 12.44
N SER A 71 6.49 -10.13 12.35
CA SER A 71 5.72 -11.04 13.21
C SER A 71 6.10 -10.93 14.69
N GLU A 72 7.35 -10.64 15.03
CA GLU A 72 7.77 -10.33 16.41
C GLU A 72 7.13 -9.03 16.90
N LEU A 73 7.14 -7.99 16.06
CA LEU A 73 6.51 -6.70 16.36
C LEU A 73 5.00 -6.85 16.58
N ALA A 74 4.32 -7.62 15.74
CA ALA A 74 2.89 -7.89 15.85
C ALA A 74 2.51 -8.63 17.14
N ALA A 75 3.42 -9.45 17.67
CA ALA A 75 3.23 -10.14 18.95
C ALA A 75 3.35 -9.18 20.14
N ALA A 76 4.21 -8.16 20.03
CA ALA A 76 4.41 -7.14 21.06
C ALA A 76 3.38 -6.00 20.98
N GLU A 77 2.89 -5.68 19.78
CA GLU A 77 1.93 -4.60 19.51
C GLU A 77 0.75 -5.13 18.67
N PRO A 78 -0.35 -5.56 19.32
CA PRO A 78 -1.51 -6.15 18.63
C PRO A 78 -2.26 -5.22 17.67
N ARG A 79 -2.00 -3.90 17.72
CA ARG A 79 -2.54 -2.94 16.75
C ARG A 79 -1.86 -3.04 15.38
N LEU A 80 -0.69 -3.69 15.26
CA LEU A 80 -0.18 -4.17 13.97
C LEU A 80 -1.06 -5.36 13.54
N GLY A 81 -2.17 -5.03 12.86
CA GLY A 81 -3.27 -5.96 12.60
C GLY A 81 -3.04 -6.85 11.38
N GLY A 82 -2.16 -6.43 10.46
CA GLY A 82 -1.88 -7.12 9.22
C GLY A 82 -0.48 -6.86 8.68
N MET A 83 0.00 -7.79 7.86
CA MET A 83 1.28 -7.76 7.18
C MET A 83 1.08 -8.12 5.71
N VAL A 84 1.59 -7.25 4.84
CA VAL A 84 1.82 -7.50 3.42
C VAL A 84 3.30 -7.76 3.24
N ALA A 85 3.68 -9.03 3.04
CA ALA A 85 5.07 -9.46 3.02
C ALA A 85 5.67 -9.44 1.60
N ASN A 86 6.99 -9.31 1.51
CA ASN A 86 7.71 -9.47 0.24
C ASN A 86 7.74 -10.95 -0.18
N LEU A 87 7.49 -11.23 -1.46
CA LEU A 87 7.71 -12.54 -2.07
C LEU A 87 8.18 -12.36 -3.52
N PRO A 88 9.32 -12.94 -3.94
CA PRO A 88 9.86 -12.79 -5.29
C PRO A 88 9.07 -13.62 -6.30
N LEU A 89 7.86 -13.16 -6.66
CA LEU A 89 6.92 -13.84 -7.54
C LEU A 89 7.51 -14.19 -8.91
N GLU A 90 8.53 -13.46 -9.37
CA GLU A 90 9.27 -13.76 -10.59
C GLU A 90 9.96 -15.14 -10.59
N LYS A 91 10.04 -15.82 -9.44
CA LYS A 91 10.51 -17.22 -9.34
C LYS A 91 9.42 -18.26 -9.65
N GLY A 92 8.20 -17.83 -9.97
CA GLY A 92 7.09 -18.70 -10.31
C GLY A 92 6.73 -19.68 -9.20
N VAL A 93 6.42 -20.93 -9.56
CA VAL A 93 5.98 -21.95 -8.59
C VAL A 93 7.04 -22.27 -7.52
N ALA A 94 8.30 -21.90 -7.73
CA ALA A 94 9.34 -22.08 -6.73
C ALA A 94 9.12 -21.24 -5.45
N VAL A 95 8.24 -20.23 -5.48
CA VAL A 95 7.91 -19.44 -4.29
C VAL A 95 7.04 -20.20 -3.27
N GLU A 96 6.50 -21.38 -3.61
CA GLU A 96 5.63 -22.14 -2.69
C GLU A 96 6.28 -22.45 -1.34
N ALA A 97 7.59 -22.75 -1.32
CA ALA A 97 8.31 -23.03 -0.08
C ALA A 97 8.45 -21.79 0.82
N ASP A 98 8.69 -20.63 0.24
CA ASP A 98 8.75 -19.36 0.96
C ASP A 98 7.34 -18.95 1.42
N LEU A 99 6.34 -19.16 0.57
CA LEU A 99 4.94 -18.88 0.88
C LEU A 99 4.44 -19.69 2.07
N GLU A 100 4.77 -20.98 2.16
CA GLU A 100 4.36 -21.81 3.30
C GLU A 100 5.05 -21.37 4.60
N GLN A 101 6.29 -20.88 4.54
CA GLN A 101 6.94 -20.26 5.70
C GLN A 101 6.24 -18.97 6.12
N LEU A 102 5.94 -18.08 5.16
CA LEU A 102 5.25 -16.83 5.44
C LEU A 102 3.90 -17.06 6.11
N ARG A 103 3.16 -18.10 5.70
CA ARG A 103 1.83 -18.44 6.24
C ARG A 103 1.83 -18.84 7.72
N GLN A 104 2.99 -19.16 8.28
CA GLN A 104 3.13 -19.42 9.71
C GLN A 104 2.96 -18.13 10.53
N HIS A 105 3.16 -16.96 9.93
CA HIS A 105 2.96 -15.67 10.57
C HIS A 105 1.48 -15.29 10.62
N LYS A 106 0.91 -15.26 11.83
CA LYS A 106 -0.48 -14.85 12.09
C LYS A 106 -0.91 -13.53 11.43
N PRO A 107 -0.08 -12.46 11.36
CA PRO A 107 -0.49 -11.21 10.74
C PRO A 107 -0.46 -11.24 9.21
N LEU A 108 0.02 -12.30 8.54
CA LEU A 108 0.08 -12.33 7.08
C LEU A 108 -1.32 -12.18 6.45
N ARG A 109 -1.48 -11.19 5.56
CA ARG A 109 -2.74 -10.90 4.85
C ARG A 109 -2.58 -10.64 3.36
N GLY A 110 -1.38 -10.26 2.92
CA GLY A 110 -1.10 -10.01 1.52
C GLY A 110 0.37 -10.22 1.18
N ILE A 111 0.66 -10.14 -0.10
CA ILE A 111 2.00 -10.15 -0.66
C ILE A 111 2.19 -8.89 -1.51
N ARG A 112 3.39 -8.34 -1.47
CA ARG A 112 3.83 -7.32 -2.42
C ARG A 112 5.14 -7.74 -3.04
N ARG A 113 5.30 -7.42 -4.31
CA ARG A 113 6.58 -7.47 -5.01
C ARG A 113 6.66 -6.19 -5.83
N LEU A 114 7.62 -5.32 -5.50
CA LEU A 114 7.74 -4.03 -6.17
C LEU A 114 7.95 -4.22 -7.69
N ILE A 115 6.97 -3.74 -8.44
CA ILE A 115 7.03 -3.62 -9.91
C ILE A 115 7.60 -2.24 -10.27
N GLN A 116 7.34 -1.23 -9.45
CA GLN A 116 8.05 0.04 -9.50
C GLN A 116 9.57 -0.22 -9.34
N GLY A 117 10.37 0.35 -10.24
CA GLY A 117 11.83 0.15 -10.26
C GLY A 117 12.32 -1.02 -11.10
N GLN A 118 11.43 -1.90 -11.59
CA GLN A 118 11.82 -2.94 -12.55
C GLN A 118 12.05 -2.33 -13.93
N SER A 119 13.19 -2.64 -14.54
CA SER A 119 13.58 -2.11 -15.86
C SER A 119 12.80 -2.75 -17.02
N ASP A 120 12.35 -3.99 -16.84
CA ASP A 120 11.52 -4.68 -17.81
C ASP A 120 10.07 -4.18 -17.69
N PRO A 121 9.51 -3.52 -18.72
CA PRO A 121 8.12 -3.05 -18.70
C PRO A 121 7.13 -4.21 -18.53
N ASP A 122 7.46 -5.40 -19.01
CA ASP A 122 6.61 -6.59 -18.96
C ASP A 122 6.90 -7.48 -17.74
N PHE A 123 7.65 -6.99 -16.74
CA PHE A 123 8.05 -7.76 -15.56
C PHE A 123 6.88 -8.50 -14.89
N CYS A 124 5.75 -7.83 -14.69
CA CYS A 124 4.56 -8.41 -14.06
C CYS A 124 3.71 -9.30 -14.98
N LEU A 125 4.05 -9.33 -16.28
CA LEU A 125 3.42 -10.18 -17.30
C LEU A 125 4.25 -11.42 -17.63
N ARG A 126 5.45 -11.55 -17.05
CA ARG A 126 6.28 -12.74 -17.22
C ARG A 126 5.51 -13.99 -16.80
N PRO A 127 5.60 -15.11 -17.54
CA PRO A 127 4.88 -16.33 -17.21
C PRO A 127 5.11 -16.82 -15.77
N ASP A 128 6.36 -16.76 -15.29
CA ASP A 128 6.70 -17.14 -13.92
C ASP A 128 6.07 -16.19 -12.90
N PHE A 129 6.14 -14.87 -13.11
CA PHE A 129 5.47 -13.91 -12.22
C PHE A 129 3.98 -14.21 -12.08
N LEU A 130 3.28 -14.42 -13.20
CA LEU A 130 1.87 -14.78 -13.22
C LEU A 130 1.59 -16.13 -12.56
N ALA A 131 2.47 -17.12 -12.73
CA ALA A 131 2.35 -18.42 -12.09
C ALA A 131 2.47 -18.31 -10.56
N GLY A 132 3.44 -17.55 -10.06
CA GLY A 132 3.59 -17.27 -8.63
C GLY A 132 2.40 -16.49 -8.06
N LEU A 133 1.95 -15.45 -8.78
CA LEU A 133 0.82 -14.62 -8.38
C LEU A 133 -0.48 -15.42 -8.23
N LYS A 134 -0.75 -16.38 -9.13
CA LYS A 134 -1.94 -17.24 -9.07
C LYS A 134 -1.99 -18.15 -7.85
N LEU A 135 -0.86 -18.42 -7.20
CA LEU A 135 -0.83 -19.20 -5.96
C LEU A 135 -1.54 -18.46 -4.82
N LEU A 136 -1.48 -17.13 -4.78
CA LEU A 136 -1.98 -16.33 -3.66
C LEU A 136 -3.48 -16.56 -3.38
N ALA A 137 -4.28 -16.75 -4.43
CA ALA A 137 -5.72 -17.01 -4.30
C ALA A 137 -6.01 -18.27 -3.47
N ARG A 138 -5.18 -19.31 -3.61
CA ARG A 138 -5.31 -20.59 -2.88
C ARG A 138 -5.07 -20.43 -1.38
N HIS A 139 -4.39 -19.36 -0.99
CA HIS A 139 -3.99 -19.09 0.40
C HIS A 139 -4.75 -17.90 1.01
N ASP A 140 -5.78 -17.38 0.33
CA ASP A 140 -6.54 -16.20 0.76
C ASP A 140 -5.65 -14.98 1.05
N LEU A 141 -4.64 -14.77 0.18
CA LEU A 141 -3.72 -13.63 0.24
C LEU A 141 -4.05 -12.62 -0.87
N SER A 142 -4.00 -11.33 -0.54
CA SER A 142 -4.07 -10.26 -1.55
C SER A 142 -2.71 -10.05 -2.23
N PHE A 143 -2.72 -9.36 -3.37
CA PHE A 143 -1.54 -8.75 -3.95
C PHE A 143 -1.67 -7.22 -3.95
N ASP A 144 -0.68 -6.55 -3.37
CA ASP A 144 -0.61 -5.09 -3.35
C ASP A 144 0.20 -4.61 -4.58
N ILE A 145 -0.45 -3.86 -5.46
CA ILE A 145 0.12 -3.40 -6.74
C ILE A 145 0.82 -2.06 -6.50
N CYS A 146 2.16 -2.09 -6.44
CA CYS A 146 2.99 -0.89 -6.32
C CYS A 146 3.77 -0.65 -7.63
N ILE A 147 3.34 0.39 -8.35
CA ILE A 147 3.74 0.74 -9.72
C ILE A 147 3.84 2.26 -9.89
N LEU A 148 4.51 2.69 -10.95
CA LEU A 148 4.38 4.06 -11.48
C LEU A 148 3.21 4.14 -12.47
N HIS A 149 2.61 5.33 -12.63
CA HIS A 149 1.43 5.54 -13.50
C HIS A 149 1.59 4.96 -14.92
N HIS A 150 2.77 5.10 -15.54
CA HIS A 150 3.02 4.59 -16.88
C HIS A 150 3.01 3.05 -16.99
N GLN A 151 3.02 2.33 -15.86
CA GLN A 151 2.95 0.86 -15.79
C GLN A 151 1.50 0.34 -15.62
N LEU A 152 0.51 1.23 -15.43
CA LEU A 152 -0.91 0.85 -15.29
C LEU A 152 -1.41 -0.07 -16.43
N PRO A 153 -1.09 0.15 -17.73
CA PRO A 153 -1.52 -0.74 -18.80
C PRO A 153 -1.12 -2.21 -18.59
N ASN A 154 0.09 -2.46 -18.10
CA ASN A 154 0.56 -3.81 -17.83
C ASN A 154 0.01 -4.38 -16.52
N ALA A 155 -0.19 -3.55 -15.50
CA ALA A 155 -0.91 -3.97 -14.29
C ALA A 155 -2.35 -4.40 -14.58
N ILE A 156 -3.08 -3.70 -15.46
CA ILE A 156 -4.43 -4.09 -15.91
C ILE A 156 -4.40 -5.49 -16.56
N ARG A 157 -3.44 -5.73 -17.47
CA ARG A 157 -3.28 -7.04 -18.12
C ARG A 157 -2.89 -8.15 -17.15
N MET A 158 -2.12 -7.83 -16.10
CA MET A 158 -1.79 -8.77 -15.03
C MET A 158 -3.05 -9.16 -14.24
N VAL A 159 -3.85 -8.18 -13.79
CA VAL A 159 -5.09 -8.43 -13.04
C VAL A 159 -6.08 -9.26 -13.87
N GLN A 160 -6.24 -8.94 -15.16
CA GLN A 160 -7.12 -9.68 -16.08
C GLN A 160 -6.73 -11.17 -16.22
N GLN A 161 -5.46 -11.50 -16.05
CA GLN A 161 -4.95 -12.88 -16.12
C GLN A 161 -5.03 -13.64 -14.79
N CYS A 162 -5.40 -12.95 -13.70
CA CYS A 162 -5.46 -13.47 -12.35
C CYS A 162 -6.79 -13.10 -11.66
N PRO A 163 -7.96 -13.42 -12.24
CA PRO A 163 -9.26 -12.96 -11.75
C PRO A 163 -9.61 -13.43 -10.33
N ASP A 164 -9.03 -14.54 -9.88
CA ASP A 164 -9.26 -15.12 -8.55
C ASP A 164 -8.43 -14.47 -7.44
N VAL A 165 -7.44 -13.63 -7.79
CA VAL A 165 -6.60 -12.92 -6.83
C VAL A 165 -7.28 -11.60 -6.46
N ARG A 166 -7.30 -11.27 -5.16
CA ARG A 166 -7.69 -9.94 -4.70
C ARG A 166 -6.50 -8.99 -4.84
N PHE A 167 -6.74 -7.84 -5.43
CA PHE A 167 -5.74 -6.80 -5.63
C PHE A 167 -6.10 -5.55 -4.87
N VAL A 168 -5.07 -4.80 -4.48
CA VAL A 168 -5.20 -3.41 -4.04
C VAL A 168 -4.12 -2.58 -4.71
N LEU A 169 -4.52 -1.49 -5.37
CA LEU A 169 -3.60 -0.53 -5.95
C LEU A 169 -3.04 0.36 -4.85
N ASP A 170 -1.71 0.38 -4.72
CA ASP A 170 -1.00 1.29 -3.82
C ASP A 170 -0.97 2.71 -4.42
N HIS A 171 -1.07 3.71 -3.54
CA HIS A 171 -0.86 5.14 -3.82
C HIS A 171 -1.58 5.69 -5.06
N ILE A 172 -2.84 5.29 -5.26
CA ILE A 172 -3.65 5.64 -6.44
C ILE A 172 -2.93 5.43 -7.79
N GLY A 173 -1.93 4.54 -7.84
CA GLY A 173 -1.13 4.27 -9.04
C GLY A 173 -0.12 5.36 -9.40
N LYS A 174 0.32 6.16 -8.42
CA LYS A 174 1.40 7.15 -8.52
C LYS A 174 1.31 8.07 -9.75
N PRO A 175 0.23 8.86 -9.88
CA PRO A 175 0.12 9.87 -10.93
C PRO A 175 1.30 10.85 -10.89
N ALA A 176 1.65 11.45 -12.04
CA ALA A 176 2.74 12.41 -12.12
C ALA A 176 2.30 13.82 -11.63
N ILE A 177 1.89 13.92 -10.36
CA ILE A 177 1.29 15.14 -9.79
C ILE A 177 2.24 16.33 -9.89
N LYS A 178 3.53 16.11 -9.62
CA LYS A 178 4.56 17.16 -9.70
C LYS A 178 4.61 17.91 -11.05
N VAL A 179 4.22 17.26 -12.14
CA VAL A 179 4.16 17.88 -13.48
C VAL A 179 2.73 18.17 -13.94
N GLY A 180 1.72 17.94 -13.08
CA GLY A 180 0.32 18.22 -13.35
C GLY A 180 -0.32 17.30 -14.39
N GLU A 181 0.24 16.12 -14.64
CA GLU A 181 -0.24 15.21 -15.70
C GLU A 181 -1.36 14.31 -15.19
N MET A 182 -2.57 14.53 -15.70
CA MET A 182 -3.76 13.71 -15.39
C MET A 182 -3.95 12.55 -16.36
N ASP A 183 -3.68 12.72 -17.66
CA ASP A 183 -3.81 11.66 -18.66
C ASP A 183 -2.41 11.18 -19.09
N PRO A 184 -2.19 9.88 -19.28
CA PRO A 184 -3.20 8.81 -19.41
C PRO A 184 -3.68 8.19 -18.08
N TRP A 185 -3.08 8.57 -16.95
CA TRP A 185 -3.37 8.00 -15.63
C TRP A 185 -4.88 7.95 -15.32
N ARG A 186 -5.62 9.03 -15.58
CA ARG A 186 -7.06 9.14 -15.33
C ARG A 186 -7.84 8.03 -16.06
N ALA A 187 -7.56 7.85 -17.34
CA ALA A 187 -8.21 6.84 -18.17
C ALA A 187 -7.83 5.42 -17.73
N ASP A 188 -6.56 5.17 -17.44
CA ASP A 188 -6.08 3.85 -17.04
C ASP A 188 -6.53 3.46 -15.63
N LEU A 189 -6.60 4.41 -14.69
CA LEU A 189 -7.16 4.18 -13.36
C LEU A 189 -8.62 3.74 -13.44
N LYS A 190 -9.42 4.40 -14.30
CA LYS A 190 -10.82 4.00 -14.53
C LYS A 190 -10.94 2.60 -15.13
N ARG A 191 -10.04 2.24 -16.06
CA ARG A 191 -9.98 0.90 -16.65
C ARG A 191 -9.62 -0.17 -15.62
N LEU A 192 -8.67 0.12 -14.73
CA LEU A 192 -8.32 -0.79 -13.64
C LEU A 192 -9.48 -0.93 -12.64
N ALA A 193 -10.11 0.19 -12.27
CA ALA A 193 -11.23 0.21 -11.32
C ALA A 193 -12.47 -0.55 -11.84
N ALA A 194 -12.62 -0.72 -13.15
CA ALA A 194 -13.65 -1.56 -13.75
C ALA A 194 -13.47 -3.08 -13.45
N LEU A 195 -12.29 -3.49 -12.99
CA LEU A 195 -12.03 -4.86 -12.54
C LEU A 195 -12.51 -5.03 -11.09
N PRO A 196 -13.49 -5.91 -10.82
CA PRO A 196 -14.18 -5.96 -9.52
C PRO A 196 -13.30 -6.50 -8.38
N ASN A 197 -12.24 -7.23 -8.70
CA ASN A 197 -11.29 -7.79 -7.75
C ASN A 197 -10.17 -6.79 -7.34
N VAL A 198 -10.28 -5.52 -7.72
CA VAL A 198 -9.29 -4.47 -7.39
C VAL A 198 -9.88 -3.42 -6.45
N HIS A 199 -9.18 -3.18 -5.35
CA HIS A 199 -9.36 -2.06 -4.43
C HIS A 199 -8.27 -0.99 -4.66
N CYS A 200 -8.40 0.17 -4.04
CA CYS A 200 -7.41 1.25 -4.14
C CYS A 200 -7.11 1.84 -2.76
N LYS A 201 -5.83 2.12 -2.49
CA LYS A 201 -5.43 2.92 -1.33
C LYS A 201 -5.38 4.39 -1.69
N ILE A 202 -5.98 5.22 -0.84
CA ILE A 202 -5.78 6.66 -0.82
C ILE A 202 -4.59 6.89 0.13
N SER A 203 -3.38 6.84 -0.44
CA SER A 203 -2.10 6.90 0.28
C SER A 203 -1.01 7.48 -0.62
N GLY A 204 0.13 7.90 -0.06
CA GLY A 204 1.33 8.31 -0.82
C GLY A 204 1.13 9.41 -1.88
N VAL A 205 0.04 10.17 -1.83
CA VAL A 205 -0.29 11.16 -2.87
C VAL A 205 0.65 12.37 -2.78
N CYS A 206 0.92 12.84 -1.57
CA CYS A 206 1.75 14.03 -1.33
C CYS A 206 3.20 13.84 -1.82
N THR A 207 3.72 12.61 -1.78
CA THR A 207 5.10 12.28 -2.19
C THR A 207 5.27 12.15 -3.71
N GLU A 208 4.17 12.14 -4.47
CA GLU A 208 4.19 12.21 -5.94
C GLU A 208 4.06 13.66 -6.46
N ALA A 209 3.73 14.61 -5.58
CA ALA A 209 3.77 16.04 -5.83
C ALA A 209 5.15 16.65 -5.52
N ASP A 210 5.30 17.97 -5.64
CA ASP A 210 6.51 18.62 -5.12
C ASP A 210 6.52 18.59 -3.59
N HIS A 211 7.45 17.83 -3.00
CA HIS A 211 7.55 17.55 -1.56
C HIS A 211 7.52 18.80 -0.66
N ARG A 212 7.92 19.96 -1.18
CA ARG A 212 8.07 21.18 -0.38
C ARG A 212 6.92 22.17 -0.55
N THR A 213 6.21 22.10 -1.68
CA THR A 213 5.32 23.17 -2.12
C THR A 213 3.95 22.70 -2.59
N TRP A 214 3.68 21.40 -2.54
CA TRP A 214 2.37 20.88 -2.89
C TRP A 214 1.26 21.53 -2.06
N THR A 215 0.06 21.59 -2.65
CA THR A 215 -1.13 22.14 -1.98
C THR A 215 -2.27 21.14 -2.02
N ARG A 216 -3.21 21.24 -1.09
CA ARG A 216 -4.41 20.40 -1.12
C ARG A 216 -5.15 20.54 -2.45
N GLN A 217 -5.27 21.76 -2.99
CA GLN A 217 -5.95 22.00 -4.26
C GLN A 217 -5.30 21.26 -5.44
N GLU A 218 -3.97 21.10 -5.42
CA GLU A 218 -3.22 20.41 -6.47
C GLU A 218 -3.47 18.89 -6.46
N ILE A 219 -3.51 18.27 -5.28
CA ILE A 219 -3.70 16.82 -5.14
C ILE A 219 -5.17 16.38 -5.17
N THR A 220 -6.10 17.28 -4.84
CA THR A 220 -7.54 16.97 -4.71
C THR A 220 -8.12 16.30 -5.97
N PRO A 221 -7.88 16.79 -7.20
CA PRO A 221 -8.42 16.17 -8.41
C PRO A 221 -8.00 14.71 -8.62
N TYR A 222 -6.81 14.32 -8.14
CA TYR A 222 -6.32 12.95 -8.25
C TYR A 222 -7.02 12.04 -7.23
N VAL A 223 -7.22 12.53 -5.99
CA VAL A 223 -7.94 11.79 -4.96
C VAL A 223 -9.41 11.63 -5.34
N GLU A 224 -10.07 12.70 -5.77
CA GLU A 224 -11.47 12.68 -6.22
C GLU A 224 -11.66 11.70 -7.38
N HIS A 225 -10.80 11.74 -8.40
CA HIS A 225 -10.90 10.80 -9.53
C HIS A 225 -10.72 9.34 -9.09
N ALA A 226 -9.86 9.05 -8.11
CA ALA A 226 -9.72 7.71 -7.55
C ALA A 226 -10.98 7.27 -6.78
N LEU A 227 -11.55 8.16 -5.96
CA LEU A 227 -12.80 7.91 -5.24
C LEU A 227 -13.97 7.66 -6.21
N GLU A 228 -14.12 8.49 -7.23
CA GLU A 228 -15.15 8.34 -8.28
C GLU A 228 -15.00 7.05 -9.08
N SER A 229 -13.75 6.67 -9.40
CA SER A 229 -13.48 5.48 -10.22
C SER A 229 -13.75 4.17 -9.47
N PHE A 230 -13.32 4.07 -8.21
CA PHE A 230 -13.45 2.84 -7.44
C PHE A 230 -14.76 2.75 -6.66
N GLY A 231 -15.31 3.88 -6.23
CA GLY A 231 -16.41 4.01 -5.28
C GLY A 231 -15.99 3.70 -3.84
N PHE A 232 -16.80 4.18 -2.90
CA PHE A 232 -16.52 4.05 -1.46
C PHE A 232 -16.48 2.61 -0.92
N GLU A 233 -16.92 1.61 -1.69
CA GLU A 233 -16.82 0.19 -1.29
C GLU A 233 -15.41 -0.39 -1.49
N ARG A 234 -14.57 0.26 -2.30
CA ARG A 234 -13.29 -0.29 -2.75
C ARG A 234 -12.09 0.63 -2.55
N VAL A 235 -12.26 1.69 -1.76
CA VAL A 235 -11.17 2.60 -1.38
C VAL A 235 -10.85 2.46 0.11
N MET A 236 -9.58 2.56 0.47
CA MET A 236 -9.16 2.54 1.88
C MET A 236 -8.05 3.56 2.13
N PHE A 237 -8.05 4.17 3.32
CA PHE A 237 -7.02 5.10 3.75
C PHE A 237 -5.70 4.37 4.03
N GLY A 238 -4.59 4.98 3.63
CA GLY A 238 -3.25 4.59 4.09
C GLY A 238 -2.37 5.82 4.24
N SER A 239 -1.50 5.85 5.24
CA SER A 239 -0.62 7.01 5.45
C SER A 239 0.58 7.01 4.52
N ASP A 240 1.12 5.84 4.19
CA ASP A 240 2.48 5.70 3.63
C ASP A 240 3.56 6.14 4.62
N TRP A 241 3.27 6.12 5.93
CA TRP A 241 4.25 6.47 6.97
C TRP A 241 5.36 5.43 7.00
N HIS A 242 6.64 5.78 7.14
CA HIS A 242 7.20 7.12 7.38
C HIS A 242 7.66 7.82 6.09
N VAL A 243 7.42 7.24 4.91
CA VAL A 243 7.72 7.88 3.61
C VAL A 243 6.93 9.18 3.44
N LEU A 244 5.71 9.23 3.97
CA LEU A 244 4.89 10.44 4.08
C LEU A 244 5.66 11.65 4.64
N GLU A 245 6.58 11.43 5.58
CA GLU A 245 7.33 12.50 6.26
C GLU A 245 8.26 13.29 5.33
N LEU A 246 8.49 12.82 4.11
CA LEU A 246 9.18 13.59 3.07
C LEU A 246 8.35 14.77 2.57
N ALA A 247 7.02 14.69 2.64
CA ALA A 247 6.11 15.67 2.07
C ALA A 247 5.08 16.23 3.06
N GLY A 248 4.87 15.63 4.22
CA GLY A 248 3.91 16.14 5.20
C GLY A 248 3.90 15.34 6.49
N THR A 249 3.02 15.69 7.42
CA THR A 249 2.87 14.95 8.67
C THR A 249 1.69 13.98 8.59
N TYR A 250 1.70 12.96 9.45
CA TYR A 250 0.60 12.01 9.56
C TYR A 250 -0.76 12.70 9.80
N PRO A 251 -0.90 13.61 10.80
CA PRO A 251 -2.18 14.26 11.06
C PRO A 251 -2.62 15.18 9.92
N ASP A 252 -1.67 15.86 9.25
CA ASP A 252 -1.98 16.71 8.09
C ASP A 252 -2.54 15.87 6.94
N TRP A 253 -1.97 14.69 6.67
CA TRP A 253 -2.50 13.80 5.64
C TRP A 253 -3.91 13.32 5.95
N VAL A 254 -4.16 12.89 7.20
CA VAL A 254 -5.52 12.52 7.63
C VAL A 254 -6.48 13.70 7.45
N HIS A 255 -6.07 14.91 7.84
CA HIS A 255 -6.88 16.11 7.70
C HIS A 255 -7.18 16.44 6.23
N VAL A 256 -6.19 16.34 5.35
CA VAL A 256 -6.34 16.54 3.90
C VAL A 256 -7.38 15.58 3.32
N VAL A 257 -7.27 14.28 3.61
CA VAL A 257 -8.24 13.30 3.11
C VAL A 257 -9.62 13.56 3.70
N ASP A 258 -9.72 13.88 5.00
CA ASP A 258 -10.97 14.21 5.70
C ASP A 258 -11.67 15.44 5.08
N GLU A 259 -10.92 16.46 4.68
CA GLU A 259 -11.44 17.64 3.99
C GLU A 259 -11.95 17.32 2.58
N ILE A 260 -11.24 16.48 1.82
CA ILE A 260 -11.66 16.08 0.46
C ILE A 260 -12.99 15.32 0.51
N VAL A 261 -13.20 14.48 1.54
CA VAL A 261 -14.44 13.69 1.68
C VAL A 261 -15.45 14.30 2.65
N HIS A 262 -15.31 15.60 2.97
CA HIS A 262 -16.16 16.25 3.98
C HIS A 262 -17.66 16.07 3.66
N ASP A 263 -18.07 16.31 2.42
CA ASP A 263 -19.47 16.28 2.00
C ASP A 263 -20.02 14.86 1.77
N CYS A 264 -19.17 13.84 1.90
CA CYS A 264 -19.59 12.44 1.81
C CYS A 264 -20.31 12.00 3.08
N SER A 265 -21.17 10.98 2.94
CA SER A 265 -21.95 10.48 4.08
C SER A 265 -21.03 9.90 5.18
N PRO A 266 -21.48 9.90 6.45
CA PRO A 266 -20.72 9.26 7.53
C PRO A 266 -20.38 7.79 7.24
N SER A 267 -21.25 7.06 6.54
CA SER A 267 -21.00 5.67 6.15
C SER A 267 -19.89 5.53 5.11
N GLU A 268 -19.81 6.43 4.12
CA GLU A 268 -18.76 6.44 3.10
C GLU A 268 -17.41 6.78 3.71
N ARG A 269 -17.37 7.81 4.56
CA ARG A 269 -16.16 8.20 5.29
C ARG A 269 -15.64 7.04 6.16
N ARG A 270 -16.54 6.35 6.89
CA ARG A 270 -16.17 5.20 7.71
C ARG A 270 -15.64 4.02 6.88
N LYS A 271 -16.19 3.77 5.69
CA LYS A 271 -15.65 2.76 4.76
C LYS A 271 -14.22 3.08 4.33
N LEU A 272 -13.97 4.33 3.93
CA LEU A 272 -12.66 4.81 3.53
C LEU A 272 -11.64 4.71 4.68
N PHE A 273 -11.96 5.27 5.85
CA PHE A 273 -11.00 5.38 6.95
C PHE A 273 -10.84 4.11 7.80
N ARG A 274 -11.73 3.12 7.65
CA ARG A 274 -11.77 1.98 8.58
C ARG A 274 -12.27 0.68 7.96
N ASP A 275 -13.54 0.62 7.58
CA ASP A 275 -14.24 -0.65 7.42
C ASP A 275 -13.72 -1.45 6.21
N ASN A 276 -13.33 -0.77 5.12
CA ASN A 276 -12.80 -1.46 3.94
C ASN A 276 -11.43 -2.10 4.19
N ALA A 277 -10.53 -1.43 4.93
CA ALA A 277 -9.25 -2.01 5.31
C ALA A 277 -9.44 -3.22 6.23
N ALA A 278 -10.35 -3.10 7.22
CA ALA A 278 -10.69 -4.21 8.11
C ALA A 278 -11.18 -5.44 7.33
N ALA A 279 -12.12 -5.24 6.41
CA ALA A 279 -12.69 -6.30 5.60
C ALA A 279 -11.68 -6.88 4.61
N PHE A 280 -11.01 -6.03 3.83
CA PHE A 280 -10.09 -6.44 2.77
C PHE A 280 -8.89 -7.20 3.30
N TYR A 281 -8.33 -6.79 4.45
CA TYR A 281 -7.21 -7.48 5.10
C TYR A 281 -7.64 -8.42 6.22
N ARG A 282 -8.93 -8.72 6.39
CA ARG A 282 -9.42 -9.68 7.40
C ARG A 282 -8.83 -9.39 8.79
N LEU A 283 -8.83 -8.11 9.16
CA LEU A 283 -8.29 -7.63 10.43
C LEU A 283 -9.33 -7.99 11.52
N ARG A 284 -8.95 -8.87 12.44
CA ARG A 284 -9.81 -9.32 13.55
C ARG A 284 -9.43 -8.56 14.81
#